data_AF-A0A9R0TWB9-F1
#
_entry.id   AF-A0A9R0TWB9-F1
#
_cell.length_a   1.000
_cell.length_b   1.000
_cell.length_c   1.000
_cell.angle_alpha   90.00
_cell.angle_beta   90.00
_cell.angle_gamma   90.00
#
_symmetry.space_group_name_H-M   'P 1'
#
loop_
_entity.id
_entity.type
_entity.pdbx_description
1 polymer ?
#
loop_
_entity_poly.entity_id
_entity_poly.type
_entity_poly.pdbx_seq_one_letter_code
_entity_poly.pdbx_strand_id
1 'polypeptide(L)'
;MPMIFPFSVVVAVVLFAAAALAPRHASALTRHDFPEGFVLGAGTSAYQVEGAAAEDGRKPSIWDTFTHQGHSSDGSTADVSADQYHHYKEDVKLMHKVGLDAYRFSISWPRLIPDGRGQINRKGLEYYNNLIDELILHGIQPHVTIYHFDLPQALQDEYSGLLSPRFIEDYTAYANVCFKSFGDRVKHWVTVNEPNIEPIGGYDNGSQPPRRCSYPFGADCAEGNSSTEPYIAAHHLLLAHASAVSLYREKYKAAQGGQIGITLLGWWHEPASDTPQDAAAAVRMNDFHIGWLVTILSYAPNKK
;
A
#
# COMPACT_ATOMS: atom_id res chain seq x y z
N MET A 1 -22.25 68.56 37.43
CA MET A 1 -21.47 68.27 36.21
C MET A 1 -20.76 66.94 36.40
N PRO A 2 -21.34 65.83 35.90
CA PRO A 2 -20.54 64.67 35.51
C PRO A 2 -20.84 64.27 34.06
N MET A 3 -19.77 64.10 33.29
CA MET A 3 -19.77 63.62 31.91
C MET A 3 -20.30 62.20 31.84
N ILE A 4 -21.39 62.00 31.11
CA ILE A 4 -21.89 60.69 30.69
C ILE A 4 -21.17 60.36 29.38
N PHE A 5 -20.21 59.46 29.44
CA PHE A 5 -19.61 58.88 28.24
C PHE A 5 -20.66 58.03 27.51
N PRO A 6 -20.82 58.16 26.19
CA PRO A 6 -21.77 57.35 25.44
C PRO A 6 -21.28 55.90 25.39
N PHE A 7 -22.19 55.00 25.75
CA PHE A 7 -22.03 53.54 25.83
C PHE A 7 -21.51 52.88 24.52
N SER A 8 -21.43 53.64 23.41
CA SER A 8 -21.00 53.17 22.10
C SER A 8 -19.48 53.14 21.87
N VAL A 9 -18.66 53.72 22.76
CA VAL A 9 -17.18 53.68 22.61
C VAL A 9 -16.56 52.46 23.31
N VAL A 10 -17.21 51.93 24.35
CA VAL A 10 -16.68 50.78 25.12
C VAL A 10 -16.83 49.46 24.36
N VAL A 11 -17.88 49.29 23.55
CA VAL A 11 -18.09 48.08 22.74
C VAL A 11 -17.09 47.97 21.58
N ALA A 12 -16.67 49.09 20.99
CA ALA A 12 -15.71 49.09 19.88
C ALA A 12 -14.27 48.77 20.33
N VAL A 13 -13.86 49.17 21.54
CA VAL A 13 -12.52 48.88 22.09
C VAL A 13 -12.41 47.42 22.53
N VAL A 14 -13.48 46.81 23.04
CA VAL A 14 -13.47 45.40 23.45
C VAL A 14 -13.46 44.45 22.23
N LEU A 15 -14.09 44.83 21.11
CA LEU A 15 -14.02 44.07 19.85
C LEU A 15 -12.65 44.18 19.14
N PHE A 16 -11.96 45.32 19.26
CA PHE A 16 -10.59 45.45 18.73
C PHE A 16 -9.52 44.80 19.63
N ALA A 17 -9.74 44.72 20.94
CA ALA A 17 -8.83 44.01 21.85
C ALA A 17 -8.98 42.47 21.80
N ALA A 18 -10.17 41.96 21.45
CA ALA A 18 -10.40 40.53 21.25
C ALA A 18 -9.80 39.99 19.94
N ALA A 19 -9.63 40.84 18.92
CA ALA A 19 -8.92 40.47 17.69
C ALA A 19 -7.38 40.44 17.86
N ALA A 20 -6.84 41.02 18.95
CA ALA A 20 -5.41 41.03 19.26
C ALA A 20 -4.99 39.91 20.24
N LEU A 21 -5.95 39.12 20.75
CA LEU A 21 -5.73 38.04 21.71
C LEU A 21 -6.43 36.73 21.32
N ALA A 22 -6.78 36.57 20.04
CA ALA A 22 -6.83 35.22 19.50
C ALA A 22 -5.42 34.63 19.69
N PRO A 23 -5.25 33.50 20.42
CA PRO A 23 -4.01 32.76 20.29
C PRO A 23 -3.77 32.62 18.79
N ARG A 24 -2.56 32.91 18.31
CA ARG A 24 -2.19 32.56 16.93
C ARG A 24 -2.53 31.09 16.79
N HIS A 25 -3.71 30.80 16.23
CA HIS A 25 -4.18 29.47 15.94
C HIS A 25 -3.02 28.83 15.22
N ALA A 26 -2.58 27.66 15.71
CA ALA A 26 -1.45 26.89 15.19
C ALA A 26 -1.16 27.29 13.76
N SER A 27 -0.02 27.96 13.51
CA SER A 27 0.36 28.37 12.16
C SER A 27 0.08 27.19 11.25
N ALA A 28 -0.87 27.35 10.30
CA ALA A 28 -1.25 26.26 9.42
C ALA A 28 0.03 25.73 8.79
N LEU A 29 0.42 24.50 9.15
CA LEU A 29 1.65 23.89 8.66
C LEU A 29 1.65 24.01 7.14
N THR A 30 2.72 24.56 6.60
CA THR A 30 2.92 24.77 5.16
C THR A 30 3.96 23.79 4.66
N ARG A 31 4.07 23.67 3.33
CA ARG A 31 5.12 22.85 2.69
C ARG A 31 6.54 23.34 3.04
N HIS A 32 6.69 24.62 3.43
CA HIS A 32 7.98 25.20 3.80
C HIS A 32 8.46 24.79 5.20
N ASP A 33 7.61 24.16 6.01
CA ASP A 33 7.98 23.61 7.30
C ASP A 33 8.68 22.24 7.18
N PHE A 34 8.74 21.67 5.96
CA PHE A 34 9.43 20.42 5.64
C PHE A 34 10.75 20.70 4.89
N PRO A 35 11.72 19.75 4.91
CA PRO A 35 12.95 19.89 4.13
C PRO A 35 12.68 20.17 2.64
N GLU A 36 13.56 20.95 2.00
CA GLU A 36 13.47 21.15 0.56
C GLU A 36 13.49 19.81 -0.19
N GLY A 37 12.58 19.64 -1.14
CA GLY A 37 12.39 18.38 -1.88
C GLY A 37 11.60 17.31 -1.14
N PHE A 38 10.99 17.62 0.02
CA PHE A 38 10.07 16.70 0.68
C PHE A 38 8.86 16.39 -0.22
N VAL A 39 8.61 15.11 -0.46
CA VAL A 39 7.57 14.62 -1.36
C VAL A 39 6.28 14.41 -0.59
N LEU A 40 5.24 15.17 -0.93
CA LEU A 40 3.87 15.02 -0.44
C LEU A 40 3.02 14.40 -1.55
N GLY A 41 2.41 13.26 -1.27
CA GLY A 41 1.64 12.51 -2.24
C GLY A 41 0.38 11.88 -1.66
N ALA A 42 -0.36 11.18 -2.53
CA ALA A 42 -1.48 10.31 -2.17
C ALA A 42 -1.17 8.87 -2.58
N GLY A 43 -1.88 7.90 -1.98
CA GLY A 43 -1.65 6.48 -2.23
C GLY A 43 -2.93 5.68 -2.44
N THR A 44 -2.90 4.74 -3.38
CA THR A 44 -3.98 3.78 -3.69
C THR A 44 -3.40 2.39 -3.95
N SER A 45 -4.28 1.41 -4.17
CA SER A 45 -3.93 0.09 -4.69
C SER A 45 -4.89 -0.33 -5.79
N ALA A 46 -4.42 -1.19 -6.69
CA ALA A 46 -5.13 -1.56 -7.90
C ALA A 46 -6.54 -2.09 -7.64
N TYR A 47 -6.68 -3.13 -6.81
CA TYR A 47 -8.00 -3.72 -6.51
C TYR A 47 -8.94 -2.70 -5.82
N GLN A 48 -8.39 -1.77 -5.05
CA GLN A 48 -9.18 -0.79 -4.32
C GLN A 48 -9.70 0.37 -5.17
N VAL A 49 -9.16 0.64 -6.36
CA VAL A 49 -9.60 1.82 -7.16
C VAL A 49 -9.82 1.55 -8.65
N GLU A 50 -9.20 0.52 -9.24
CA GLU A 50 -9.22 0.36 -10.70
C GLU A 50 -10.60 -0.04 -11.24
N GLY A 51 -11.26 -1.02 -10.62
CA GLY A 51 -12.41 -1.66 -11.23
C GLY A 51 -12.04 -2.44 -12.49
N ALA A 52 -12.95 -2.46 -13.46
CA ALA A 52 -12.77 -3.16 -14.74
C ALA A 52 -12.27 -4.60 -14.54
N ALA A 53 -12.87 -5.30 -13.57
CA ALA A 53 -12.34 -6.56 -13.05
C ALA A 53 -12.32 -7.70 -14.09
N ALA A 54 -13.23 -7.67 -15.06
CA ALA A 54 -13.35 -8.67 -16.13
C ALA A 54 -13.15 -8.08 -17.53
N GLU A 55 -12.45 -6.95 -17.64
CA GLU A 55 -12.27 -6.23 -18.90
C GLU A 55 -10.87 -6.43 -19.49
N ASP A 56 -10.77 -6.29 -20.81
CA ASP A 56 -9.51 -6.18 -21.54
C ASP A 56 -8.49 -7.29 -21.24
N GLY A 57 -8.97 -8.49 -20.92
CA GLY A 57 -8.16 -9.66 -20.67
C GLY A 57 -7.57 -9.76 -19.26
N ARG A 58 -7.94 -8.88 -18.31
CA ARG A 58 -7.68 -9.12 -16.88
C ARG A 58 -8.38 -10.42 -16.45
N LYS A 59 -7.72 -11.19 -15.59
CA LYS A 59 -8.30 -12.37 -14.92
C LYS A 59 -8.48 -12.13 -13.41
N PRO A 60 -9.20 -13.02 -12.70
CA PRO A 60 -9.42 -12.88 -11.26
C PRO A 60 -8.12 -12.92 -10.43
N SER A 61 -8.05 -12.05 -9.43
CA SER A 61 -7.19 -12.16 -8.26
C SER A 61 -7.88 -12.95 -7.14
N ILE A 62 -7.15 -13.25 -6.06
CA ILE A 62 -7.71 -13.81 -4.83
C ILE A 62 -8.80 -12.93 -4.19
N TRP A 63 -8.73 -11.62 -4.41
CA TRP A 63 -9.76 -10.70 -3.91
C TRP A 63 -11.06 -10.78 -4.70
N ASP A 64 -10.99 -10.93 -6.02
CA ASP A 64 -12.20 -11.10 -6.85
C ASP A 64 -12.99 -12.32 -6.34
N THR A 65 -12.32 -13.47 -6.23
CA THR A 65 -12.90 -14.71 -5.71
C THR A 65 -13.49 -14.55 -4.31
N PHE A 66 -12.75 -13.94 -3.39
CA PHE A 66 -13.18 -13.75 -2.01
C PHE A 66 -14.45 -12.88 -1.91
N THR A 67 -14.48 -11.75 -2.64
CA THR A 67 -15.63 -10.85 -2.60
C THR A 67 -16.85 -11.44 -3.32
N HIS A 68 -16.67 -12.15 -4.43
CA HIS A 68 -17.75 -12.87 -5.13
C HIS A 68 -18.30 -14.06 -4.34
N GLN A 69 -17.54 -14.60 -3.37
CA GLN A 69 -18.03 -15.58 -2.40
C GLN A 69 -18.83 -14.96 -1.24
N GLY A 70 -18.99 -13.62 -1.22
CA GLY A 70 -19.77 -12.91 -0.21
C GLY A 70 -19.03 -12.70 1.11
N HIS A 71 -17.70 -12.73 1.11
CA HIS A 71 -16.90 -12.54 2.32
C HIS A 71 -16.59 -11.09 2.67
N SER A 72 -16.98 -10.13 1.82
CA SER A 72 -16.97 -8.70 2.16
C SER A 72 -17.97 -8.41 3.28
N SER A 73 -17.61 -7.53 4.21
CA SER A 73 -18.46 -7.19 5.37
C SER A 73 -19.83 -6.61 5.00
N ASP A 74 -19.92 -5.89 3.89
CA ASP A 74 -21.14 -5.30 3.34
C ASP A 74 -21.66 -6.02 2.08
N GLY A 75 -21.04 -7.15 1.72
CA GLY A 75 -21.35 -7.91 0.49
C GLY A 75 -20.95 -7.20 -0.81
N SER A 76 -20.18 -6.10 -0.74
CA SER A 76 -19.70 -5.39 -1.92
C SER A 76 -18.59 -6.17 -2.65
N THR A 77 -18.49 -5.93 -3.97
CA THR A 77 -17.36 -6.37 -4.81
C THR A 77 -16.59 -5.15 -5.28
N ALA A 78 -15.35 -5.35 -5.74
CA ALA A 78 -14.58 -4.29 -6.38
C ALA A 78 -14.62 -4.37 -7.92
N ASP A 79 -15.71 -4.90 -8.48
CA ASP A 79 -15.85 -5.07 -9.93
C ASP A 79 -15.70 -3.73 -10.69
N VAL A 80 -16.17 -2.65 -10.06
CA VAL A 80 -16.11 -1.27 -10.58
C VAL A 80 -15.25 -0.36 -9.69
N SER A 81 -15.37 -0.45 -8.36
CA SER A 81 -14.69 0.45 -7.42
C SER A 81 -14.86 1.95 -7.77
N ALA A 82 -13.79 2.74 -7.77
CA ALA A 82 -13.75 4.14 -8.21
C ALA A 82 -13.63 4.29 -9.74
N ASP A 83 -13.56 3.17 -10.47
CA ASP A 83 -13.44 3.09 -11.92
C ASP A 83 -12.23 3.86 -12.49
N GLN A 84 -11.11 3.85 -11.75
CA GLN A 84 -9.87 4.52 -12.17
C GLN A 84 -9.34 3.94 -13.49
N TYR A 85 -9.63 2.68 -13.82
CA TYR A 85 -9.23 2.10 -15.10
C TYR A 85 -9.68 2.94 -16.30
N HIS A 86 -10.89 3.51 -16.23
CA HIS A 86 -11.45 4.39 -17.24
C HIS A 86 -11.20 5.88 -16.97
N HIS A 87 -11.10 6.28 -15.70
CA HIS A 87 -11.08 7.67 -15.27
C HIS A 87 -9.72 8.20 -14.76
N TYR A 88 -8.62 7.46 -15.00
CA TYR A 88 -7.30 7.84 -14.49
C TYR A 88 -6.85 9.24 -14.94
N LYS A 89 -7.28 9.74 -16.10
CA LYS A 89 -6.93 11.10 -16.55
C LYS A 89 -7.59 12.17 -15.69
N GLU A 90 -8.84 11.96 -15.32
CA GLU A 90 -9.58 12.86 -14.43
C GLU A 90 -8.96 12.84 -13.03
N ASP A 91 -8.61 11.66 -12.53
CA ASP A 91 -7.92 11.48 -11.24
C ASP A 91 -6.57 12.21 -11.21
N VAL A 92 -5.74 12.05 -12.24
CA VAL A 92 -4.42 12.72 -12.33
C VAL A 92 -4.57 14.25 -12.37
N LYS A 93 -5.58 14.77 -13.09
CA LYS A 93 -5.87 16.22 -13.08
C LYS A 93 -6.25 16.73 -11.70
N LEU A 94 -7.00 15.94 -10.93
CA LEU A 94 -7.35 16.28 -9.55
C LEU A 94 -6.10 16.28 -8.65
N MET A 95 -5.25 15.26 -8.77
CA MET A 95 -3.96 15.19 -8.05
C MET A 95 -3.07 16.40 -8.33
N HIS A 96 -2.98 16.80 -9.60
CA HIS A 96 -2.23 17.99 -10.01
C HIS A 96 -2.83 19.26 -9.40
N LYS A 97 -4.16 19.42 -9.44
CA LYS A 97 -4.86 20.57 -8.85
C LYS A 97 -4.66 20.69 -7.33
N VAL A 98 -4.56 19.55 -6.63
CA VAL A 98 -4.25 19.51 -5.19
C VAL A 98 -2.79 19.89 -4.93
N GLY A 99 -1.90 19.72 -5.91
CA GLY A 99 -0.47 20.02 -5.78
C GLY A 99 0.33 18.88 -5.17
N LEU A 100 -0.02 17.64 -5.51
CA LEU A 100 0.76 16.46 -5.11
C LEU A 100 2.07 16.37 -5.91
N ASP A 101 3.16 15.99 -5.25
CA ASP A 101 4.44 15.74 -5.91
C ASP A 101 4.57 14.29 -6.41
N ALA A 102 3.83 13.37 -5.77
CA ALA A 102 3.88 11.94 -6.09
C ALA A 102 2.52 11.28 -5.96
N TYR A 103 2.33 10.21 -6.74
CA TYR A 103 1.22 9.30 -6.61
C TYR A 103 1.76 7.89 -6.42
N ARG A 104 1.42 7.30 -5.28
CA ARG A 104 1.68 5.89 -5.00
C ARG A 104 0.51 5.05 -5.50
N PHE A 105 0.76 4.12 -6.41
CA PHE A 105 -0.25 3.16 -6.89
C PHE A 105 0.37 1.77 -7.00
N SER A 106 -0.45 0.73 -7.13
CA SER A 106 0.04 -0.62 -7.43
C SER A 106 -0.30 -1.07 -8.84
N ILE A 107 0.52 -1.97 -9.38
CA ILE A 107 0.23 -2.67 -10.63
C ILE A 107 -0.55 -3.93 -10.29
N SER A 108 -1.66 -4.16 -10.97
CA SER A 108 -2.41 -5.39 -10.80
C SER A 108 -1.75 -6.56 -11.52
N TRP A 109 -1.30 -7.57 -10.75
CA TRP A 109 -0.66 -8.74 -11.33
C TRP A 109 -1.56 -9.46 -12.34
N PRO A 110 -2.82 -9.84 -12.02
CA PRO A 110 -3.66 -10.52 -12.98
C PRO A 110 -4.23 -9.61 -14.08
N ARG A 111 -4.00 -8.28 -14.03
CA ARG A 111 -4.22 -7.42 -15.20
C ARG A 111 -3.04 -7.45 -16.16
N LEU A 112 -1.80 -7.40 -15.63
CA LEU A 112 -0.59 -7.38 -16.45
C LEU A 112 -0.22 -8.76 -16.99
N ILE A 113 -0.35 -9.80 -16.16
CA ILE A 113 -0.06 -11.20 -16.48
C ILE A 113 -1.24 -12.06 -15.97
N PRO A 114 -2.28 -12.30 -16.79
CA PRO A 114 -3.57 -12.81 -16.32
C PRO A 114 -3.54 -14.16 -15.60
N ASP A 115 -2.72 -15.11 -16.07
CA ASP A 115 -2.57 -16.42 -15.43
C ASP A 115 -1.43 -16.45 -14.40
N GLY A 116 -0.94 -15.28 -13.99
CA GLY A 116 0.25 -15.11 -13.15
C GLY A 116 1.57 -15.40 -13.84
N ARG A 117 1.55 -16.22 -14.90
CA ARG A 117 2.67 -16.54 -15.80
C ARG A 117 2.32 -16.30 -17.26
N GLY A 118 3.35 -16.26 -18.10
CA GLY A 118 3.20 -16.30 -19.55
C GLY A 118 3.20 -14.92 -20.19
N GLN A 119 2.29 -14.71 -21.14
CA GLN A 119 2.28 -13.53 -21.99
C GLN A 119 1.75 -12.30 -21.24
N ILE A 120 2.36 -11.15 -21.52
CA ILE A 120 1.89 -9.86 -21.02
C ILE A 120 0.56 -9.54 -21.72
N ASN A 121 -0.45 -9.19 -20.94
CA ASN A 121 -1.66 -8.61 -21.48
C ASN A 121 -1.37 -7.20 -22.02
N ARG A 122 -1.48 -7.04 -23.34
CA ARG A 122 -1.18 -5.77 -24.02
C ARG A 122 -2.04 -4.61 -23.52
N LYS A 123 -3.30 -4.87 -23.16
CA LYS A 123 -4.20 -3.82 -22.67
C LYS A 123 -3.88 -3.40 -21.24
N GLY A 124 -3.57 -4.35 -20.35
CA GLY A 124 -3.03 -4.04 -19.03
C GLY A 124 -1.72 -3.24 -19.10
N LEU A 125 -0.81 -3.63 -20.00
CA LEU A 125 0.43 -2.89 -20.24
C LEU A 125 0.17 -1.46 -20.76
N GLU A 126 -0.77 -1.30 -21.70
CA GLU A 126 -1.17 0.00 -22.24
C GLU A 126 -1.74 0.91 -21.14
N TYR A 127 -2.63 0.39 -20.29
CA TYR A 127 -3.20 1.13 -19.16
C TYR A 127 -2.13 1.71 -18.23
N TYR A 128 -1.21 0.89 -17.72
CA TYR A 128 -0.17 1.38 -16.80
C TYR A 128 0.82 2.33 -17.47
N ASN A 129 1.16 2.12 -18.74
CA ASN A 129 1.96 3.10 -19.49
C ASN A 129 1.26 4.44 -19.56
N ASN A 130 -0.04 4.43 -19.92
CA ASN A 130 -0.82 5.65 -20.05
C ASN A 130 -0.99 6.38 -18.71
N LEU A 131 -1.22 5.67 -17.61
CA LEU A 131 -1.28 6.26 -16.27
C LEU A 131 0.07 6.90 -15.88
N ILE A 132 1.18 6.18 -16.09
CA ILE A 132 2.52 6.69 -15.80
C ILE A 132 2.84 7.93 -16.63
N ASP A 133 2.51 7.92 -17.92
CA ASP A 133 2.75 9.05 -18.82
C ASP A 133 1.91 10.27 -18.43
N GLU A 134 0.64 10.07 -18.07
CA GLU A 134 -0.25 11.15 -17.61
C GLU A 134 0.26 11.78 -16.30
N LEU A 135 0.73 10.97 -15.33
CA LEU A 135 1.33 11.46 -14.08
C LEU A 135 2.55 12.34 -14.37
N ILE A 136 3.47 11.85 -15.20
CA ILE A 136 4.71 12.56 -15.55
C ILE A 136 4.40 13.85 -16.31
N LEU A 137 3.43 13.84 -17.23
CA LEU A 137 2.96 15.02 -17.94
C LEU A 137 2.52 16.13 -16.98
N HIS A 138 1.92 15.75 -15.85
CA HIS A 138 1.47 16.66 -14.79
C HIS A 138 2.51 16.95 -13.70
N GLY A 139 3.76 16.48 -13.87
CA GLY A 139 4.85 16.70 -12.91
C GLY A 139 4.75 15.85 -11.64
N ILE A 140 3.94 14.79 -11.65
CA ILE A 140 3.71 13.91 -10.50
C ILE A 140 4.59 12.67 -10.64
N GLN A 141 5.37 12.37 -9.60
CA GLN A 141 6.27 11.22 -9.59
C GLN A 141 5.47 9.92 -9.41
N PRO A 142 5.63 8.93 -10.30
CA PRO A 142 5.03 7.60 -10.10
C PRO A 142 5.83 6.80 -9.06
N HIS A 143 5.19 6.49 -7.93
CA HIS A 143 5.74 5.63 -6.87
C HIS A 143 5.03 4.29 -6.92
N VAL A 144 5.65 3.27 -7.51
CA VAL A 144 4.94 2.04 -7.89
C VAL A 144 5.13 0.93 -6.87
N THR A 145 4.02 0.37 -6.39
CA THR A 145 3.98 -0.88 -5.63
C THR A 145 3.78 -2.05 -6.59
N ILE A 146 4.67 -3.03 -6.58
CA ILE A 146 4.62 -4.19 -7.49
C ILE A 146 3.49 -5.13 -7.09
N TYR A 147 3.40 -5.45 -5.79
CA TYR A 147 2.39 -6.36 -5.26
C TYR A 147 1.65 -5.77 -4.05
N HIS A 148 0.33 -5.75 -4.14
CA HIS A 148 -0.56 -5.23 -3.10
C HIS A 148 -1.75 -6.19 -2.91
N PHE A 149 -1.44 -7.38 -2.40
CA PHE A 149 -2.39 -8.42 -1.98
C PHE A 149 -3.23 -9.03 -3.12
N ASP A 150 -2.95 -8.72 -4.38
CA ASP A 150 -3.80 -9.05 -5.52
C ASP A 150 -3.25 -10.24 -6.33
N LEU A 151 -2.84 -11.30 -5.61
CA LEU A 151 -2.31 -12.53 -6.22
C LEU A 151 -3.29 -13.07 -7.28
N PRO A 152 -2.83 -13.44 -8.49
CA PRO A 152 -3.67 -14.11 -9.48
C PRO A 152 -4.28 -15.39 -8.91
N GLN A 153 -5.60 -15.56 -9.05
CA GLN A 153 -6.30 -16.74 -8.53
C GLN A 153 -5.73 -18.05 -9.08
N ALA A 154 -5.26 -18.04 -10.34
CA ALA A 154 -4.61 -19.20 -10.96
C ALA A 154 -3.41 -19.73 -10.16
N LEU A 155 -2.61 -18.86 -9.54
CA LEU A 155 -1.47 -19.26 -8.72
C LEU A 155 -1.91 -19.76 -7.33
N GLN A 156 -2.98 -19.17 -6.78
CA GLN A 156 -3.61 -19.64 -5.56
C GLN A 156 -4.16 -21.06 -5.74
N ASP A 157 -4.86 -21.32 -6.85
CA ASP A 157 -5.47 -22.62 -7.14
C ASP A 157 -4.41 -23.70 -7.42
N GLU A 158 -3.34 -23.34 -8.15
CA GLU A 158 -2.35 -24.32 -8.59
C GLU A 158 -1.48 -24.84 -7.44
N TYR A 159 -1.08 -23.96 -6.51
CA TYR A 159 -0.09 -24.32 -5.48
C TYR A 159 -0.31 -23.65 -4.13
N SER A 160 -1.49 -23.12 -3.86
CA SER A 160 -1.81 -22.41 -2.62
C SER A 160 -1.02 -21.10 -2.42
N GLY A 161 -0.65 -20.44 -3.53
CA GLY A 161 -0.13 -19.08 -3.52
C GLY A 161 1.07 -18.90 -2.58
N LEU A 162 0.91 -18.01 -1.60
CA LEU A 162 1.97 -17.62 -0.66
C LEU A 162 2.46 -18.77 0.23
N LEU A 163 1.75 -19.89 0.32
CA LEU A 163 2.19 -21.04 1.10
C LEU A 163 3.24 -21.89 0.36
N SER A 164 3.44 -21.67 -0.94
CA SER A 164 4.44 -22.40 -1.72
C SER A 164 5.69 -21.56 -1.98
N PRO A 165 6.90 -22.14 -1.90
CA PRO A 165 8.12 -21.43 -2.29
C PRO A 165 8.14 -21.10 -3.79
N ARG A 166 7.28 -21.73 -4.62
CA ARG A 166 7.12 -21.41 -6.05
C ARG A 166 6.68 -19.96 -6.27
N PHE A 167 5.97 -19.35 -5.31
CA PHE A 167 5.59 -17.94 -5.34
C PHE A 167 6.79 -17.01 -5.57
N ILE A 168 7.95 -17.34 -5.00
CA ILE A 168 9.16 -16.50 -5.08
C ILE A 168 9.61 -16.34 -6.53
N GLU A 169 9.66 -17.45 -7.28
CA GLU A 169 10.08 -17.43 -8.69
C GLU A 169 9.07 -16.67 -9.56
N ASP A 170 7.78 -16.92 -9.37
CA ASP A 170 6.72 -16.27 -10.14
C ASP A 170 6.65 -14.77 -9.87
N TYR A 171 6.76 -14.38 -8.60
CA TYR A 171 6.81 -12.98 -8.20
C TYR A 171 8.03 -12.28 -8.79
N THR A 172 9.20 -12.91 -8.76
CA THR A 172 10.42 -12.34 -9.36
C THR A 172 10.28 -12.18 -10.88
N ALA A 173 9.64 -13.14 -11.56
CA ALA A 173 9.33 -13.02 -12.98
C ALA A 173 8.36 -11.88 -13.28
N TYR A 174 7.33 -11.70 -12.44
CA TYR A 174 6.39 -10.58 -12.54
C TYR A 174 7.06 -9.22 -12.28
N ALA A 175 7.90 -9.11 -11.23
CA ALA A 175 8.68 -7.92 -10.95
C ALA A 175 9.64 -7.58 -12.11
N ASN A 176 10.28 -8.58 -12.72
CA ASN A 176 11.11 -8.41 -13.92
C ASN A 176 10.33 -7.79 -15.09
N VAL A 177 9.07 -8.19 -15.29
CA VAL A 177 8.19 -7.58 -16.29
C VAL A 177 7.90 -6.12 -15.95
N CYS A 178 7.60 -5.81 -14.68
CA CYS A 178 7.36 -4.44 -14.24
C CYS A 178 8.58 -3.54 -14.48
N PHE A 179 9.77 -3.99 -14.06
CA PHE A 179 11.02 -3.22 -14.25
C PHE A 179 11.35 -3.02 -15.73
N LYS A 180 11.18 -4.05 -16.56
CA LYS A 180 11.44 -3.97 -18.00
C LYS A 180 10.48 -3.03 -18.71
N SER A 181 9.21 -3.00 -18.29
CA SER A 181 8.15 -2.29 -19.00
C SER A 181 8.03 -0.82 -18.59
N PHE A 182 8.35 -0.49 -17.33
CA PHE A 182 8.05 0.82 -16.77
C PHE A 182 9.26 1.53 -16.13
N GLY A 183 10.38 0.81 -15.91
CA GLY A 183 11.52 1.35 -15.16
C GLY A 183 12.34 2.42 -15.88
N ASP A 184 12.08 2.65 -17.17
CA ASP A 184 12.59 3.82 -17.89
C ASP A 184 12.03 5.13 -17.30
N ARG A 185 10.80 5.11 -16.80
CA ARG A 185 10.09 6.26 -16.20
C ARG A 185 9.91 6.18 -14.69
N VAL A 186 9.64 4.99 -14.15
CA VAL A 186 9.42 4.77 -12.71
C VAL A 186 10.75 4.70 -11.95
N LYS A 187 10.93 5.59 -10.96
CA LYS A 187 12.15 5.70 -10.16
C LYS A 187 12.00 5.30 -8.70
N HIS A 188 10.78 5.07 -8.22
CA HIS A 188 10.50 4.67 -6.84
C HIS A 188 9.67 3.40 -6.85
N TRP A 189 10.30 2.29 -6.46
CA TRP A 189 9.68 0.97 -6.42
C TRP A 189 9.46 0.51 -4.98
N VAL A 190 8.24 0.06 -4.70
CA VAL A 190 7.89 -0.73 -3.53
C VAL A 190 7.61 -2.13 -4.01
N THR A 191 8.34 -3.11 -3.48
CA THR A 191 8.16 -4.53 -3.84
C THR A 191 6.81 -5.05 -3.35
N VAL A 192 6.63 -5.08 -2.04
CA VAL A 192 5.46 -5.63 -1.36
C VAL A 192 4.89 -4.56 -0.43
N ASN A 193 3.57 -4.37 -0.48
CA ASN A 193 2.84 -3.63 0.55
C ASN A 193 2.58 -4.53 1.74
N GLU A 194 2.84 -4.04 2.96
CA GLU A 194 2.39 -4.62 4.23
C GLU A 194 2.49 -6.16 4.35
N PRO A 195 3.68 -6.74 4.13
CA PRO A 195 3.94 -8.17 4.33
C PRO A 195 3.77 -8.62 5.80
N ASN A 196 3.60 -7.68 6.73
CA ASN A 196 3.25 -7.97 8.12
C ASN A 196 1.73 -8.05 8.37
N ILE A 197 0.89 -7.68 7.39
CA ILE A 197 -0.57 -7.64 7.53
C ILE A 197 -1.25 -8.73 6.72
N GLU A 198 -0.85 -8.93 5.46
CA GLU A 198 -1.42 -10.00 4.61
C GLU A 198 -1.40 -11.38 5.27
N PRO A 199 -0.31 -11.80 5.94
CA PRO A 199 -0.29 -13.10 6.60
C PRO A 199 -1.28 -13.19 7.76
N ILE A 200 -1.51 -12.10 8.50
CA ILE A 200 -2.46 -12.05 9.61
C ILE A 200 -3.90 -12.12 9.08
N GLY A 201 -4.22 -11.30 8.07
CA GLY A 201 -5.56 -11.26 7.48
C GLY A 201 -5.92 -12.54 6.74
N GLY A 202 -5.00 -13.05 5.92
CA GLY A 202 -5.25 -14.18 5.02
C GLY A 202 -5.05 -15.57 5.63
N TYR A 203 -4.20 -15.69 6.65
CA TYR A 203 -3.72 -16.99 7.15
C TYR A 203 -3.76 -17.16 8.68
N ASP A 204 -4.06 -16.09 9.45
CA ASP A 204 -4.27 -16.18 10.91
C ASP A 204 -5.76 -16.07 11.25
N ASN A 205 -6.35 -14.90 11.02
CA ASN A 205 -7.75 -14.64 11.40
C ASN A 205 -8.74 -14.92 10.25
N GLY A 206 -8.27 -15.02 9.00
CA GLY A 206 -9.09 -15.31 7.83
C GLY A 206 -10.06 -14.19 7.43
N SER A 207 -9.82 -12.95 7.82
CA SER A 207 -10.63 -11.79 7.41
C SER A 207 -10.32 -11.28 5.99
N GLN A 208 -9.25 -11.78 5.37
CA GLN A 208 -8.82 -11.44 4.01
C GLN A 208 -8.63 -12.72 3.18
N PRO A 209 -8.55 -12.62 1.84
CA PRO A 209 -8.20 -13.78 1.02
C PRO A 209 -6.82 -14.34 1.42
N PRO A 210 -6.59 -15.66 1.31
CA PRO A 210 -7.52 -16.69 0.84
C PRO A 210 -8.44 -17.27 1.93
N ARG A 211 -8.67 -16.55 3.04
CA ARG A 211 -9.56 -16.94 4.15
C ARG A 211 -9.16 -18.28 4.80
N ARG A 212 -7.93 -18.35 5.29
CA ARG A 212 -7.39 -19.51 6.01
C ARG A 212 -7.18 -19.19 7.49
N CYS A 213 -7.66 -20.08 8.36
CA CYS A 213 -7.52 -19.94 9.81
C CYS A 213 -7.82 -21.26 10.54
N SER A 214 -7.34 -21.41 11.78
CA SER A 214 -7.56 -22.60 12.62
C SER A 214 -8.91 -22.59 13.34
N TYR A 215 -9.72 -23.64 13.19
CA TYR A 215 -10.90 -23.85 14.04
C TYR A 215 -10.52 -24.03 15.54
N PRO A 216 -11.28 -23.49 16.51
CA PRO A 216 -12.52 -22.70 16.37
C PRO A 216 -12.28 -21.18 16.32
N PHE A 217 -11.07 -20.71 16.01
CA PHE A 217 -10.69 -19.30 16.01
C PHE A 217 -10.74 -18.69 14.60
N GLY A 218 -10.76 -17.36 14.52
CA GLY A 218 -10.84 -16.64 13.24
C GLY A 218 -12.24 -16.57 12.65
N ALA A 219 -12.31 -16.36 11.33
CA ALA A 219 -13.54 -16.05 10.60
C ALA A 219 -14.38 -17.27 10.19
N ASP A 220 -14.28 -18.41 10.87
CA ASP A 220 -14.90 -19.71 10.49
C ASP A 220 -14.41 -20.21 9.12
N CYS A 221 -13.08 -20.35 9.00
CA CYS A 221 -12.43 -20.81 7.77
C CYS A 221 -12.64 -22.31 7.56
N ALA A 222 -12.78 -22.72 6.30
CA ALA A 222 -12.93 -24.13 5.94
C ALA A 222 -11.64 -24.94 6.22
N GLU A 223 -10.50 -24.28 6.19
CA GLU A 223 -9.17 -24.86 6.36
C GLU A 223 -8.15 -23.78 6.76
N GLY A 224 -6.95 -24.22 7.14
CA GLY A 224 -5.85 -23.35 7.51
C GLY A 224 -5.18 -23.76 8.81
N ASN A 225 -4.05 -23.12 9.11
CA ASN A 225 -3.38 -23.26 10.39
C ASN A 225 -2.73 -21.94 10.82
N SER A 226 -3.42 -21.21 11.69
CA SER A 226 -3.02 -19.91 12.21
C SER A 226 -1.70 -19.94 12.98
N SER A 227 -1.26 -21.11 13.47
CA SER A 227 0.02 -21.25 14.18
C SER A 227 1.23 -21.43 13.25
N THR A 228 1.02 -21.66 11.95
CA THR A 228 2.12 -21.96 11.01
C THR A 228 2.06 -21.15 9.72
N GLU A 229 0.88 -21.02 9.12
CA GLU A 229 0.71 -20.43 7.79
C GLU A 229 1.08 -18.95 7.72
N PRO A 230 0.79 -18.09 8.72
CA PRO A 230 1.22 -16.69 8.70
C PRO A 230 2.75 -16.56 8.61
N TYR A 231 3.48 -17.42 9.31
CA TYR A 231 4.95 -17.41 9.28
C TYR A 231 5.49 -17.86 7.92
N ILE A 232 4.87 -18.86 7.30
CA ILE A 232 5.25 -19.35 5.96
C ILE A 232 5.00 -18.26 4.91
N ALA A 233 3.81 -17.65 4.92
CA ALA A 233 3.46 -16.59 3.98
C ALA A 233 4.38 -15.37 4.14
N ALA A 234 4.61 -14.90 5.38
CA ALA A 234 5.55 -13.81 5.66
C ALA A 234 6.97 -14.14 5.18
N HIS A 235 7.44 -15.38 5.38
CA HIS A 235 8.75 -15.83 4.95
C HIS A 235 8.89 -15.77 3.42
N HIS A 236 7.90 -16.27 2.67
CA HIS A 236 7.93 -16.22 1.21
C HIS A 236 7.81 -14.79 0.66
N LEU A 237 7.02 -13.91 1.27
CA LEU A 237 6.96 -12.49 0.92
C LEU A 237 8.31 -11.79 1.11
N LEU A 238 9.03 -12.08 2.20
CA LEU A 238 10.38 -11.55 2.44
C LEU A 238 11.41 -12.08 1.44
N LEU A 239 11.36 -13.38 1.10
CA LEU A 239 12.24 -13.96 0.09
C LEU A 239 11.95 -13.42 -1.32
N ALA A 240 10.68 -13.24 -1.65
CA ALA A 240 10.22 -12.61 -2.89
C ALA A 240 10.71 -11.16 -2.99
N HIS A 241 10.57 -10.38 -1.90
CA HIS A 241 11.17 -9.04 -1.78
C HIS A 241 12.68 -9.07 -2.07
N ALA A 242 13.43 -9.92 -1.37
CA ALA A 242 14.88 -10.01 -1.51
C ALA A 242 15.29 -10.38 -2.94
N SER A 243 14.58 -11.33 -3.56
CA SER A 243 14.81 -11.77 -4.94
C SER A 243 14.57 -10.65 -5.95
N ALA A 244 13.46 -9.91 -5.85
CA ALA A 244 13.20 -8.77 -6.73
C ALA A 244 14.17 -7.60 -6.52
N VAL A 245 14.61 -7.35 -5.28
CA VAL A 245 15.63 -6.32 -4.98
C VAL A 245 16.99 -6.68 -5.58
N SER A 246 17.44 -7.93 -5.45
CA SER A 246 18.68 -8.43 -6.08
C SER A 246 18.59 -8.27 -7.60
N LEU A 247 17.50 -8.75 -8.21
CA LEU A 247 17.26 -8.58 -9.64
C LEU A 247 17.33 -7.11 -10.08
N TYR A 248 16.64 -6.21 -9.37
CA TYR A 248 16.64 -4.79 -9.70
C TYR A 248 18.04 -4.19 -9.61
N ARG A 249 18.76 -4.46 -8.51
CA ARG A 249 20.11 -3.91 -8.26
C ARG A 249 21.12 -4.38 -9.28
N GLU A 250 21.08 -5.66 -9.64
CA GLU A 250 22.06 -6.28 -10.55
C GLU A 250 21.79 -5.93 -12.01
N LYS A 251 20.53 -5.92 -12.44
CA LYS A 251 20.18 -5.83 -13.86
C LYS A 251 19.67 -4.45 -14.30
N TYR A 252 19.01 -3.70 -13.42
CA TYR A 252 18.23 -2.52 -13.82
C TYR A 252 18.75 -1.23 -13.21
N LYS A 253 19.25 -1.23 -11.97
CA LYS A 253 19.59 -0.03 -11.21
C LYS A 253 20.61 0.86 -11.92
N ALA A 254 21.65 0.28 -12.51
CA ALA A 254 22.69 1.04 -13.22
C ALA A 254 22.14 1.81 -14.43
N ALA A 255 21.20 1.21 -15.17
CA ALA A 255 20.60 1.82 -16.37
C ALA A 255 19.41 2.73 -16.05
N GLN A 256 18.60 2.38 -15.04
CA GLN A 256 17.34 3.05 -14.74
C GLN A 256 17.47 4.12 -13.64
N GLY A 257 18.47 4.02 -12.77
CA GLY A 257 18.76 5.03 -11.74
C GLY A 257 17.74 5.11 -10.59
N GLY A 258 16.83 4.15 -10.46
CA GLY A 258 15.79 4.18 -9.43
C GLY A 258 16.20 3.62 -8.06
N GLN A 259 15.25 3.74 -7.14
CA GLN A 259 15.27 3.22 -5.78
C GLN A 259 14.22 2.14 -5.61
N ILE A 260 14.51 1.17 -4.75
CA ILE A 260 13.62 0.05 -4.46
C ILE A 260 13.60 -0.23 -2.97
N GLY A 261 12.40 -0.47 -2.43
CA GLY A 261 12.15 -0.74 -1.02
C GLY A 261 10.91 -1.61 -0.80
N ILE A 262 10.39 -1.55 0.42
CA ILE A 262 9.23 -2.30 0.91
C ILE A 262 8.43 -1.39 1.84
N THR A 263 7.11 -1.58 1.91
CA THR A 263 6.23 -0.80 2.80
C THR A 263 5.74 -1.72 3.91
N LEU A 264 5.85 -1.29 5.17
CA LEU A 264 5.34 -2.01 6.34
C LEU A 264 4.26 -1.15 7.01
N LEU A 265 3.20 -1.79 7.53
CA LEU A 265 2.26 -1.11 8.42
C LEU A 265 2.85 -1.10 9.83
N GLY A 266 2.81 0.05 10.50
CA GLY A 266 3.28 0.18 11.87
C GLY A 266 2.19 0.72 12.79
N TRP A 267 1.49 -0.16 13.49
CA TRP A 267 0.81 0.25 14.73
C TRP A 267 1.83 0.43 15.84
N TRP A 268 1.74 1.57 16.53
CA TRP A 268 2.54 1.82 17.71
C TRP A 268 1.78 1.35 18.96
N HIS A 269 2.32 0.33 19.60
CA HIS A 269 1.76 -0.20 20.85
C HIS A 269 2.43 0.45 22.06
N GLU A 270 1.63 1.09 22.89
CA GLU A 270 2.06 1.66 24.18
C GLU A 270 1.67 0.73 25.35
N PRO A 271 2.42 0.75 26.47
CA PRO A 271 2.05 0.01 27.67
C PRO A 271 0.67 0.46 28.19
N ALA A 272 -0.18 -0.48 28.60
CA ALA A 272 -1.48 -0.16 29.18
C ALA A 272 -1.39 0.49 30.58
N SER A 273 -0.27 0.27 31.27
CA SER A 273 0.06 0.87 32.57
C SER A 273 1.58 0.95 32.76
N ASP A 274 2.03 1.60 33.84
CA ASP A 274 3.44 1.72 34.21
C ASP A 274 4.07 0.43 34.79
N THR A 275 3.36 -0.70 34.72
CA THR A 275 3.89 -1.98 35.20
C THR A 275 4.97 -2.53 34.26
N PRO A 276 6.02 -3.20 34.77
CA PRO A 276 7.02 -3.85 33.93
C PRO A 276 6.43 -4.89 32.95
N GLN A 277 5.31 -5.51 33.31
CA GLN A 277 4.62 -6.50 32.51
C GLN A 277 3.99 -5.89 31.26
N ASP A 278 3.31 -4.74 31.41
CA ASP A 278 2.70 -4.03 30.29
C ASP A 278 3.76 -3.38 29.40
N ALA A 279 4.86 -2.89 29.98
CA ALA A 279 6.01 -2.44 29.21
C ALA A 279 6.59 -3.57 28.34
N ALA A 280 6.78 -4.76 28.91
CA ALA A 280 7.25 -5.92 28.17
C ALA A 280 6.22 -6.41 27.14
N ALA A 281 4.91 -6.27 27.39
CA ALA A 281 3.85 -6.63 26.46
C ALA A 281 3.83 -5.71 25.24
N ALA A 282 3.94 -4.39 25.44
CA ALA A 282 4.03 -3.42 24.36
C ALA A 282 5.25 -3.68 23.45
N VAL A 283 6.42 -3.98 24.04
CA VAL A 283 7.62 -4.39 23.27
C VAL A 283 7.33 -5.63 22.43
N ARG A 284 6.77 -6.69 23.01
CA ARG A 284 6.41 -7.91 22.26
C ARG A 284 5.42 -7.63 21.13
N MET A 285 4.42 -6.78 21.35
CA MET A 285 3.46 -6.42 20.31
C MET A 285 4.13 -5.67 19.16
N ASN A 286 5.00 -4.69 19.45
CA ASN A 286 5.76 -4.01 18.42
C ASN A 286 6.71 -4.97 17.68
N ASP A 287 7.35 -5.91 18.38
CA ASP A 287 8.24 -6.92 17.78
C ASP A 287 7.48 -7.84 16.82
N PHE A 288 6.31 -8.36 17.22
CA PHE A 288 5.51 -9.24 16.37
C PHE A 288 4.76 -8.49 15.27
N HIS A 289 4.46 -7.20 15.44
CA HIS A 289 3.75 -6.42 14.44
C HIS A 289 4.68 -5.92 13.33
N ILE A 290 5.87 -5.41 13.67
CA ILE A 290 6.81 -4.84 12.69
C ILE A 290 8.26 -5.30 12.90
N GLY A 291 8.68 -5.52 14.15
CA GLY A 291 10.07 -5.77 14.51
C GLY A 291 10.67 -6.99 13.80
N TRP A 292 9.97 -8.12 13.76
CA TRP A 292 10.47 -9.34 13.14
C TRP A 292 10.82 -9.18 11.65
N LEU A 293 10.05 -8.41 10.88
CA LEU A 293 10.39 -8.09 9.48
C LEU A 293 11.55 -7.10 9.40
N VAL A 294 11.51 -6.02 10.19
CA VAL A 294 12.56 -4.99 10.16
C VAL A 294 13.92 -5.56 10.57
N THR A 295 13.96 -6.43 11.58
CA THR A 295 15.18 -7.11 12.02
C THR A 295 15.78 -7.93 10.88
N ILE A 296 14.96 -8.71 10.16
CA ILE A 296 15.43 -9.47 9.00
C ILE A 296 15.96 -8.52 7.91
N LEU A 297 15.22 -7.45 7.58
CA LEU A 297 15.60 -6.51 6.53
C LEU A 297 16.87 -5.70 6.86
N SER A 298 17.14 -5.46 8.15
CA SER A 298 18.28 -4.64 8.60
C SER A 298 19.54 -5.46 8.90
N TYR A 299 19.39 -6.70 9.35
CA TYR A 299 20.50 -7.52 9.86
C TYR A 299 20.74 -8.82 9.10
N ALA A 300 19.96 -9.14 8.06
CA ALA A 300 20.26 -10.30 7.21
C ALA A 300 21.68 -10.14 6.63
N PRO A 301 22.57 -11.13 6.84
CA PRO A 301 23.93 -11.03 6.32
C PRO A 301 23.88 -10.98 4.79
N ASN A 302 24.47 -9.93 4.22
CA ASN A 302 24.72 -9.87 2.79
C ASN A 302 25.54 -11.11 2.39
N LYS A 303 24.91 -12.09 1.75
CA LYS A 303 25.65 -13.15 1.08
C LYS A 303 26.38 -12.50 -0.09
N LYS A 304 27.68 -12.30 0.09
CA LYS A 304 28.63 -11.99 -0.98
C LYS A 304 28.76 -13.18 -1.92
#